data_AF-A0A1E7FCG2-F1
#
_entry.id   AF-A0A1E7FCG2-F1
#
_cell.length_a   1.000
_cell.length_b   1.000
_cell.length_c   1.000
_cell.angle_alpha   90.00
_cell.angle_beta   90.00
_cell.angle_gamma   90.00
#
_symmetry.space_group_name_H-M   'P 1'
#
loop_
_entity.id
_entity.type
_entity.pdbx_description
1 polymer ?
#
loop_
_entity_poly.entity_id
_entity_poly.type
_entity_poly.pdbx_seq_one_letter_code
_entity_poly.pdbx_strand_id
1 'polypeptide(L)'
;MAPTTPELKLSLKEIGMSQSGDKGTLEFRLARGNECIKLGLKTPDNDPVHQIKLGPLKKHAAKAGVSPIGSLDEVLELADEDDFIGILRLGVAPTAAADLTASSSVAILRKSYLKLSLKLHPDKNRKCPDATKVFQAVVNAFERLSQPELIDDVKNKSKKHTAISRSNTGCKRSRVCCPRCKSIWSETTVEGNPDYFYNFMMTGLKSFNCATCLLEFGCMTAIHKCPFCKHNFEYHPSDFHRKISCGSKRCTKQFGFYMFHCSDRAIKNLKVEVKELREARAKQTEQKRRRAESARRRRGVSNEKDADAAFLMGLVNECPRCGISLAELEDQDEMDHLQNCNDDEGKISANKRKKEALEGAKSQKRQRQELQDDVAAKAAWNLLGSENEDMWLLTDGALEKECAEHGVDVAKGKTASHEMIASLVGKRKSQALTKFDPKNGGKTTTSLPSNLHTMTVSQLRAVAASRGITVGTKLCKSDVIDLIESESELKSDGKGPLMLTDGTNSKKRKTSKDIESSESDSDSDSDSDYGE
;
A
#
# COMPACT_ATOMS: atom_id res chain seq x y z
N MET A 1 -30.09 62.12 10.70
CA MET A 1 -29.21 62.21 9.50
C MET A 1 -27.90 61.52 9.83
N ALA A 2 -27.37 60.67 8.94
CA ALA A 2 -26.08 60.02 9.19
C ALA A 2 -24.95 61.06 9.06
N PRO A 3 -23.97 61.09 9.99
CA PRO A 3 -22.91 62.09 9.95
C PRO A 3 -22.09 61.99 8.66
N THR A 4 -21.63 63.14 8.18
CA THR A 4 -20.81 63.23 6.97
C THR A 4 -19.36 62.87 7.30
N THR A 5 -18.60 62.39 6.31
CA THR A 5 -17.17 62.04 6.49
C THR A 5 -16.33 63.19 7.09
N PRO A 6 -16.52 64.47 6.71
CA PRO A 6 -15.84 65.60 7.35
C PRO A 6 -16.18 65.75 8.84
N GLU A 7 -17.44 65.61 9.23
CA GLU A 7 -17.89 65.66 10.64
C GLU A 7 -17.23 64.55 11.46
N LEU A 8 -17.20 63.32 10.95
CA LEU A 8 -16.54 62.20 11.62
C LEU A 8 -15.04 62.43 11.82
N LYS A 9 -14.35 63.03 10.85
CA LYS A 9 -12.92 63.38 10.98
C LYS A 9 -12.69 64.50 11.99
N LEU A 10 -13.60 65.47 12.09
CA LEU A 10 -13.56 66.52 13.11
C LEU A 10 -13.72 65.92 14.51
N SER A 11 -14.75 65.08 14.73
CA SER A 11 -14.95 64.43 16.03
C SER A 11 -13.79 63.50 16.43
N LEU A 12 -13.19 62.77 15.48
CA LEU A 12 -11.99 61.97 15.75
C LEU A 12 -10.78 62.84 16.09
N LYS A 13 -10.68 64.06 15.53
CA LYS A 13 -9.63 65.03 15.87
C LYS A 13 -9.74 65.47 17.33
N GLU A 14 -10.95 65.78 17.77
CA GLU A 14 -11.23 66.23 19.14
C GLU A 14 -10.88 65.16 20.18
N ILE A 15 -11.07 63.89 19.84
CA ILE A 15 -10.72 62.75 20.69
C ILE A 15 -9.23 62.37 20.58
N GLY A 16 -8.48 62.98 19.65
CA GLY A 16 -7.05 62.69 19.44
C GLY A 16 -6.78 61.36 18.71
N MET A 17 -7.73 60.88 17.90
CA MET A 17 -7.62 59.65 17.12
C MET A 17 -7.25 59.91 15.65
N SER A 18 -6.80 58.85 14.97
CA SER A 18 -6.39 58.94 13.57
C SER A 18 -7.59 59.19 12.64
N GLN A 19 -7.46 60.22 11.78
CA GLN A 19 -8.47 60.66 10.82
C GLN A 19 -8.42 59.92 9.46
N SER A 20 -7.57 58.91 9.30
CA SER A 20 -7.40 58.17 8.04
C SER A 20 -8.37 56.99 7.94
N GLY A 21 -8.91 56.73 6.75
CA GLY A 21 -9.82 55.61 6.50
C GLY A 21 -11.08 56.04 5.75
N ASP A 22 -11.83 55.04 5.31
CA ASP A 22 -13.17 55.16 4.73
C ASP A 22 -14.22 55.43 5.83
N LYS A 23 -15.45 55.77 5.43
CA LYS A 23 -16.51 56.21 6.35
C LYS A 23 -16.79 55.18 7.46
N GLY A 24 -16.89 53.90 7.13
CA GLY A 24 -17.14 52.84 8.11
C GLY A 24 -16.01 52.72 9.14
N THR A 25 -14.76 52.85 8.71
CA THR A 25 -13.61 52.86 9.63
C THR A 25 -13.64 54.06 10.58
N LEU A 26 -14.05 55.24 10.10
CA LEU A 26 -14.15 56.44 10.93
C LEU A 26 -15.28 56.31 11.97
N GLU A 27 -16.44 55.80 11.58
CA GLU A 27 -17.57 55.54 12.50
C GLU A 27 -17.18 54.53 13.58
N PHE A 28 -16.54 53.41 13.19
CA PHE A 28 -16.08 52.39 14.14
C PHE A 28 -15.06 52.95 15.14
N ARG A 29 -14.08 53.74 14.67
CA ARG A 29 -13.09 54.38 15.56
C ARG A 29 -13.74 55.36 16.51
N LEU A 30 -14.71 56.14 16.05
CA LEU A 30 -15.40 57.12 16.88
C LEU A 30 -16.20 56.42 17.99
N ALA A 31 -16.92 55.35 17.65
CA ALA A 31 -17.65 54.53 18.62
C ALA A 31 -16.71 53.94 19.68
N ARG A 32 -15.58 53.35 19.28
CA ARG A 32 -14.59 52.78 20.21
C ARG A 32 -13.87 53.84 21.04
N GLY A 33 -13.56 55.00 20.47
CA GLY A 33 -12.97 56.12 21.20
C GLY A 33 -13.88 56.60 22.33
N ASN A 34 -15.16 56.80 22.03
CA ASN A 34 -16.18 57.19 23.02
C ASN A 34 -16.38 56.14 24.10
N GLU A 35 -16.38 54.86 23.74
CA GLU A 35 -16.47 53.76 24.70
C GLU A 35 -15.26 53.73 25.65
N CYS A 36 -14.04 53.88 25.12
CA CYS A 36 -12.83 53.98 25.94
C CYS A 36 -12.86 55.17 26.90
N ILE A 37 -13.38 56.32 26.46
CA ILE A 37 -13.58 57.50 27.32
C ILE A 37 -14.60 57.19 28.41
N LYS A 38 -15.74 56.61 28.05
CA LYS A 38 -16.82 56.26 28.98
C LYS A 38 -16.36 55.28 30.06
N LEU A 39 -15.52 54.30 29.68
CA LEU A 39 -14.94 53.32 30.59
C LEU A 39 -13.74 53.86 31.39
N GLY A 40 -13.28 55.10 31.11
CA GLY A 40 -12.15 55.70 31.80
C GLY A 40 -10.84 54.94 31.61
N LEU A 41 -10.65 54.25 30.48
CA LEU A 41 -9.49 53.38 30.24
C LEU A 41 -8.23 54.21 30.07
N LYS A 42 -7.28 54.01 31.00
CA LYS A 42 -5.96 54.65 30.99
C LYS A 42 -4.85 53.61 31.08
N THR A 43 -3.68 53.94 30.55
CA THR A 43 -2.47 53.14 30.76
C THR A 43 -1.95 53.28 32.19
N PRO A 44 -1.00 52.43 32.62
CA PRO A 44 -0.31 52.60 33.90
C PRO A 44 0.34 53.97 34.09
N ASP A 45 0.68 54.66 32.99
CA ASP A 45 1.26 56.00 32.98
C ASP A 45 0.18 57.11 32.91
N ASN A 46 -1.09 56.75 33.11
CA ASN A 46 -2.27 57.63 33.11
C ASN A 46 -2.61 58.26 31.75
N ASP A 47 -2.05 57.75 30.66
CA ASP A 47 -2.36 58.19 29.29
C ASP A 47 -3.68 57.54 28.79
N PRO A 48 -4.52 58.27 28.04
CA PRO A 48 -5.75 57.73 27.47
C PRO A 48 -5.44 56.65 26.42
N VAL A 49 -5.98 55.45 26.61
CA VAL A 49 -5.70 54.28 25.76
C VAL A 49 -6.02 54.53 24.27
N HIS A 50 -7.05 55.32 23.98
CA HIS A 50 -7.51 55.61 22.62
C HIS A 50 -6.55 56.51 21.81
N GLN A 51 -5.62 57.21 22.46
CA GLN A 51 -4.65 58.12 21.80
C GLN A 51 -3.32 57.44 21.48
N ILE A 52 -3.09 56.24 22.00
CA ILE A 52 -1.79 55.58 21.95
C ILE A 52 -1.66 54.79 20.64
N LYS A 53 -0.55 54.99 19.92
CA LYS A 53 -0.22 54.20 18.72
C LYS A 53 -0.04 52.72 19.09
N LEU A 54 -0.31 51.82 18.14
CA LEU A 54 -0.28 50.37 18.36
C LEU A 54 1.05 49.85 18.94
N GLY A 55 2.19 50.44 18.56
CA GLY A 55 3.52 50.04 19.02
C GLY A 55 3.72 50.25 20.53
N PRO A 56 3.58 51.49 21.04
CA PRO A 56 3.60 51.77 22.48
C PRO A 56 2.52 51.01 23.27
N LEU A 57 1.30 50.90 22.72
CA LEU A 57 0.19 50.20 23.39
C LEU A 57 0.55 48.74 23.71
N LYS A 58 1.21 48.03 22.80
CA LYS A 58 1.71 46.66 23.05
C LYS A 58 2.73 46.59 24.19
N LYS A 59 3.54 47.63 24.40
CA LYS A 59 4.49 47.70 25.52
C LYS A 59 3.77 47.92 26.84
N HIS A 60 2.75 48.78 26.90
CA HIS A 60 1.95 48.98 28.12
C HIS A 60 1.08 47.76 28.43
N ALA A 61 0.49 47.11 27.43
CA ALA A 61 -0.26 45.86 27.58
C ALA A 61 0.65 44.75 28.16
N ALA A 62 1.85 44.57 27.61
CA ALA A 62 2.83 43.62 28.12
C ALA A 62 3.26 43.95 29.57
N LYS A 63 3.46 45.23 29.92
CA LYS A 63 3.74 45.66 31.31
C LYS A 63 2.57 45.39 32.25
N ALA A 64 1.33 45.48 31.75
CA ALA A 64 0.11 45.17 32.50
C ALA A 64 -0.22 43.66 32.53
N GLY A 65 0.65 42.79 31.99
CA GLY A 65 0.43 41.35 31.93
C GLY A 65 -0.57 40.90 30.86
N VAL A 66 -1.02 41.81 29.98
CA VAL A 66 -1.97 41.52 28.89
C VAL A 66 -1.19 41.24 27.61
N SER A 67 -1.16 39.99 27.18
CA SER A 67 -0.53 39.59 25.91
C SER A 67 -1.35 40.10 24.71
N PRO A 68 -0.72 40.75 23.70
CA PRO A 68 -1.41 41.24 22.50
C PRO A 68 -1.71 40.15 21.45
N ILE A 69 -1.41 38.90 21.79
CA ILE A 69 -1.83 37.68 21.09
C ILE A 69 -2.60 36.92 22.14
N GLY A 70 -3.81 36.48 21.78
CA GLY A 70 -4.83 36.03 22.71
C GLY A 70 -4.32 35.22 23.90
N SER A 71 -5.02 35.37 25.03
CA SER A 71 -4.65 34.67 26.25
C SER A 71 -4.70 33.15 26.05
N LEU A 72 -3.99 32.38 26.90
CA LEU A 72 -4.13 30.92 26.86
C LEU A 72 -5.60 30.50 27.05
N ASP A 73 -6.35 31.28 27.82
CA ASP A 73 -7.78 31.08 28.07
C ASP A 73 -8.61 31.31 26.81
N GLU A 74 -8.29 32.34 26.01
CA GLU A 74 -8.97 32.63 24.73
C GLU A 74 -8.80 31.48 23.72
N VAL A 75 -7.65 30.80 23.70
CA VAL A 75 -7.46 29.61 22.85
C VAL A 75 -8.32 28.44 23.32
N LEU A 76 -8.54 28.30 24.63
CA LEU A 76 -9.38 27.24 25.19
C LEU A 76 -10.86 27.53 24.94
N GLU A 77 -11.30 28.78 25.12
CA GLU A 77 -12.67 29.21 24.80
C GLU A 77 -12.99 28.95 23.31
N LEU A 78 -12.09 29.34 22.40
CA LEU A 78 -12.26 29.07 20.97
C LEU A 78 -12.19 27.57 20.62
N ALA A 79 -11.47 26.77 21.42
CA ALA A 79 -11.44 25.32 21.25
C ALA A 79 -12.75 24.66 21.71
N ASP A 80 -13.36 25.17 22.78
CA ASP A 80 -14.64 24.71 23.30
C ASP A 80 -15.80 25.09 22.34
N GLU A 81 -15.67 26.23 21.64
CA GLU A 81 -16.59 26.67 20.58
C GLU A 81 -16.35 25.99 19.22
N ASP A 82 -15.35 25.10 19.11
CA ASP A 82 -14.94 24.46 17.85
C ASP A 82 -14.53 25.50 16.75
N ASP A 83 -14.15 26.74 17.11
CA ASP A 83 -13.69 27.78 16.19
C ASP A 83 -12.18 27.64 15.88
N PHE A 84 -11.86 26.62 15.08
CA PHE A 84 -10.49 26.34 14.64
C PHE A 84 -9.86 27.50 13.84
N ILE A 85 -10.66 28.30 13.14
CA ILE A 85 -10.17 29.46 12.41
C ILE A 85 -9.85 30.60 13.37
N GLY A 86 -10.70 30.84 14.36
CA GLY A 86 -10.44 31.77 15.46
C GLY A 86 -9.10 31.49 16.12
N ILE A 87 -8.83 30.23 16.47
CA ILE A 87 -7.55 29.82 17.09
C ILE A 87 -6.37 30.22 16.20
N LEU A 88 -6.40 29.92 14.90
CA LEU A 88 -5.30 30.27 14.01
C LEU A 88 -5.23 31.77 13.69
N ARG A 89 -6.33 32.53 13.80
CA ARG A 89 -6.29 34.00 13.62
C ARG A 89 -5.47 34.71 14.68
N LEU A 90 -5.41 34.17 15.90
CA LEU A 90 -4.57 34.70 16.99
C LEU A 90 -3.08 34.76 16.63
N GLY A 91 -2.61 33.91 15.72
CA GLY A 91 -1.21 33.84 15.27
C GLY A 91 -0.82 34.91 14.24
N VAL A 92 -1.79 35.64 13.70
CA VAL A 92 -1.62 36.56 12.58
C VAL A 92 -1.79 38.01 13.05
N ALA A 93 -1.10 38.96 12.41
CA ALA A 93 -1.27 40.37 12.72
C ALA A 93 -2.70 40.83 12.39
N PRO A 94 -3.29 41.81 13.10
CA PRO A 94 -4.68 42.25 12.89
C PRO A 94 -5.00 42.64 11.45
N THR A 95 -4.01 43.16 10.71
CA THR A 95 -4.14 43.56 9.31
C THR A 95 -4.20 42.39 8.32
N ALA A 96 -3.84 41.17 8.73
CA ALA A 96 -3.89 39.95 7.91
C ALA A 96 -4.77 38.86 8.55
N ALA A 97 -5.30 39.08 9.74
CA ALA A 97 -6.24 38.19 10.42
C ALA A 97 -7.63 38.18 9.74
N ALA A 98 -7.99 39.29 9.08
CA ALA A 98 -9.22 39.40 8.28
C ALA A 98 -9.21 38.49 7.04
N ASP A 99 -8.03 38.14 6.52
CA ASP A 99 -7.89 37.35 5.29
C ASP A 99 -7.78 35.83 5.54
N LEU A 100 -7.59 35.42 6.80
CA LEU A 100 -7.49 34.00 7.14
C LEU A 100 -8.89 33.37 7.17
N THR A 101 -9.13 32.48 6.22
CA THR A 101 -10.39 31.75 5.99
C THR A 101 -10.12 30.24 5.95
N ALA A 102 -11.15 29.41 6.11
CA ALA A 102 -11.02 27.95 6.02
C ALA A 102 -10.51 27.46 4.66
N SER A 103 -10.70 28.26 3.61
CA SER A 103 -10.19 28.02 2.25
C SER A 103 -8.78 28.58 2.02
N SER A 104 -8.10 29.11 3.04
CA SER A 104 -6.74 29.63 2.92
C SER A 104 -5.75 28.50 2.62
N SER A 105 -4.71 28.81 1.84
CA SER A 105 -3.71 27.80 1.47
C SER A 105 -2.98 27.24 2.69
N VAL A 106 -2.59 25.96 2.62
CA VAL A 106 -1.88 25.25 3.71
C VAL A 106 -0.60 25.99 4.12
N ALA A 107 0.07 26.67 3.20
CA ALA A 107 1.26 27.48 3.49
C ALA A 107 0.95 28.64 4.45
N ILE A 108 -0.19 29.31 4.28
CA ILE A 108 -0.63 30.42 5.15
C ILE A 108 -1.05 29.87 6.53
N LEU A 109 -1.81 28.78 6.55
CA LEU A 109 -2.21 28.09 7.79
C LEU A 109 -0.99 27.63 8.60
N ARG A 110 0.01 27.04 7.93
CA ARG A 110 1.26 26.57 8.54
C ARG A 110 2.06 27.72 9.13
N LYS A 111 2.11 28.87 8.44
CA LYS A 111 2.78 30.07 8.93
C LYS A 111 2.14 30.61 10.20
N SER A 112 0.80 30.56 10.31
CA SER A 112 0.10 30.96 11.53
C SER A 112 0.35 29.96 12.67
N TYR A 113 0.20 28.67 12.38
CA TYR A 113 0.47 27.58 13.33
C TYR A 113 1.88 27.68 13.95
N LEU A 114 2.92 27.90 13.14
CA LEU A 114 4.30 28.01 13.64
C LEU A 114 4.48 29.21 14.59
N LYS A 115 3.82 30.33 14.30
CA LYS A 115 3.88 31.52 15.16
C LYS A 115 3.21 31.28 16.52
N LEU A 116 2.05 30.63 16.52
CA LEU A 116 1.36 30.24 17.75
C LEU A 116 2.16 29.21 18.54
N SER A 117 2.66 28.19 17.85
CA SER A 117 3.46 27.11 18.45
C SER A 117 4.68 27.63 19.18
N LEU A 118 5.38 28.63 18.62
CA LEU A 118 6.55 29.24 19.27
C LEU A 118 6.23 29.98 20.58
N LYS A 119 4.97 30.42 20.77
CA LYS A 119 4.53 31.21 21.93
C LYS A 119 3.78 30.36 22.95
N LEU A 120 2.95 29.45 22.48
CA LEU A 120 2.08 28.58 23.28
C LEU A 120 2.71 27.21 23.57
N HIS A 121 3.98 27.00 23.20
CA HIS A 121 4.68 25.76 23.52
C HIS A 121 4.67 25.51 25.04
N PRO A 122 4.35 24.28 25.50
CA PRO A 122 4.31 23.96 26.93
C PRO A 122 5.66 24.22 27.62
N ASP A 123 6.77 24.08 26.90
CA ASP A 123 8.11 24.33 27.44
C ASP A 123 8.35 25.80 27.85
N LYS A 124 7.72 26.76 27.18
CA LYS A 124 7.81 28.19 27.54
C LYS A 124 6.76 28.60 28.56
N ASN A 125 5.71 27.80 28.72
CA ASN A 125 4.55 28.07 29.57
C ASN A 125 4.42 27.04 30.70
N ARG A 126 5.54 26.53 31.23
CA ARG A 126 5.55 25.46 32.26
C ARG A 126 4.77 25.79 33.53
N LYS A 127 4.55 27.07 33.82
CA LYS A 127 3.79 27.53 35.00
C LYS A 127 2.27 27.42 34.83
N CYS A 128 1.77 27.22 33.61
CA CYS A 128 0.36 27.05 33.34
C CYS A 128 0.03 25.55 33.23
N PRO A 129 -0.89 25.01 34.04
CA PRO A 129 -1.26 23.59 34.02
C PRO A 129 -1.92 23.17 32.69
N ASP A 130 -2.58 24.12 32.01
CA ASP A 130 -3.30 23.86 30.76
C ASP A 130 -2.48 24.14 29.49
N ALA A 131 -1.20 24.50 29.60
CA ALA A 131 -0.35 24.81 28.45
C ALA A 131 -0.29 23.67 27.41
N THR A 132 -0.32 22.41 27.87
CA THR A 132 -0.37 21.25 26.97
C THR A 132 -1.71 21.16 26.22
N LYS A 133 -2.83 21.44 26.89
CA LYS A 133 -4.16 21.43 26.25
C LYS A 133 -4.29 22.53 25.21
N VAL A 134 -3.83 23.73 25.55
CA VAL A 134 -3.78 24.90 24.65
C VAL A 134 -2.96 24.57 23.41
N PHE A 135 -1.78 23.96 23.59
CA PHE A 135 -0.95 23.56 22.45
C PHE A 135 -1.62 22.48 21.59
N GLN A 136 -2.27 21.50 22.21
CA GLN A 136 -3.05 20.48 21.48
C GLN A 136 -4.22 21.10 20.69
N ALA A 137 -4.90 22.11 21.23
CA ALA A 137 -5.95 22.84 20.52
C ALA A 137 -5.43 23.53 19.26
N VAL A 138 -4.24 24.16 19.34
CA VAL A 138 -3.57 24.78 18.19
C VAL A 138 -3.15 23.75 17.13
N VAL A 139 -2.65 22.59 17.54
CA VAL A 139 -2.31 21.48 16.63
C VAL A 139 -3.58 20.96 15.94
N ASN A 140 -4.63 20.69 16.71
CA ASN A 140 -5.92 20.20 16.20
C ASN A 140 -6.53 21.21 15.21
N ALA A 141 -6.49 22.51 15.50
CA ALA A 141 -6.97 23.54 14.59
C ALA A 141 -6.21 23.53 13.25
N PHE A 142 -4.89 23.38 13.26
CA PHE A 142 -4.08 23.29 12.05
C PHE A 142 -4.35 22.00 11.25
N GLU A 143 -4.39 20.84 11.92
CA GLU A 143 -4.71 19.57 11.27
C GLU A 143 -6.11 19.63 10.63
N ARG A 144 -7.08 20.25 11.32
CA ARG A 144 -8.45 20.39 10.80
C ARG A 144 -8.58 21.22 9.54
N LEU A 145 -7.84 22.31 9.48
CA LEU A 145 -7.94 23.25 8.37
C LEU A 145 -7.02 22.88 7.21
N SER A 146 -5.91 22.16 7.46
CA SER A 146 -4.98 21.77 6.40
C SER A 146 -5.41 20.50 5.65
N GLN A 147 -6.25 19.66 6.25
CA GLN A 147 -6.64 18.35 5.70
C GLN A 147 -8.12 18.02 5.97
N PRO A 148 -9.08 18.79 5.43
CA PRO A 148 -10.51 18.61 5.74
C PRO A 148 -11.05 17.20 5.41
N GLU A 149 -10.57 16.58 4.32
CA GLU A 149 -10.99 15.23 3.90
C GLU A 149 -10.66 14.13 4.92
N LEU A 150 -9.64 14.33 5.76
CA LEU A 150 -9.24 13.36 6.78
C LEU A 150 -10.15 13.37 8.02
N ILE A 151 -11.03 14.37 8.18
CA ILE A 151 -11.83 14.58 9.40
C ILE A 151 -13.31 14.31 9.22
N ASP A 152 -13.87 14.47 8.02
CA ASP A 152 -15.21 13.97 7.73
C ASP A 152 -15.28 12.43 7.88
N ASP A 153 -14.14 11.76 7.70
CA ASP A 153 -13.92 10.35 8.02
C ASP A 153 -13.87 10.05 9.53
N VAL A 154 -13.54 11.04 10.38
CA VAL A 154 -13.38 10.90 11.84
C VAL A 154 -14.63 11.35 12.60
N LYS A 155 -15.33 12.41 12.19
CA LYS A 155 -16.59 12.85 12.83
C LYS A 155 -17.73 11.86 12.58
N ASN A 156 -17.74 11.15 11.44
CA ASN A 156 -18.64 10.01 11.22
C ASN A 156 -18.24 8.73 11.99
N LYS A 157 -17.11 8.76 12.71
CA LYS A 157 -16.61 7.68 13.54
C LYS A 157 -16.34 8.17 14.97
N SER A 158 -17.35 8.76 15.62
CA SER A 158 -17.31 8.90 17.08
C SER A 158 -17.15 7.50 17.72
N LYS A 159 -15.98 7.28 18.33
CA LYS A 159 -15.61 6.21 19.27
C LYS A 159 -16.39 4.88 19.17
N LYS A 160 -16.51 4.30 17.97
CA LYS A 160 -16.51 2.84 17.89
C LYS A 160 -15.04 2.46 17.98
N HIS A 161 -14.59 2.00 19.15
CA HIS A 161 -13.48 1.05 19.16
C HIS A 161 -13.83 0.06 18.06
N THR A 162 -13.09 0.08 16.95
CA THR A 162 -13.24 -0.90 15.88
C THR A 162 -13.06 -2.23 16.57
N ALA A 163 -14.20 -2.90 16.82
CA ALA A 163 -14.22 -4.14 17.56
C ALA A 163 -13.22 -5.03 16.85
N ILE A 164 -12.17 -5.45 17.56
CA ILE A 164 -11.35 -6.54 17.07
C ILE A 164 -12.37 -7.65 16.85
N SER A 165 -12.61 -8.01 15.59
CA SER A 165 -13.67 -8.93 15.17
C SER A 165 -13.59 -10.30 15.88
N ARG A 166 -12.48 -10.55 16.60
CA ARG A 166 -12.16 -11.76 17.33
C ARG A 166 -11.53 -11.45 18.69
N SER A 167 -12.02 -12.07 19.76
CA SER A 167 -11.37 -12.04 21.08
C SER A 167 -10.04 -12.79 21.05
N ASN A 168 -8.97 -12.22 21.61
CA ASN A 168 -7.66 -12.89 21.77
C ASN A 168 -7.62 -13.93 22.91
N THR A 169 -8.78 -14.40 23.39
CA THR A 169 -8.89 -15.35 24.50
C THR A 169 -8.31 -16.70 24.14
N GLY A 170 -7.20 -17.07 24.80
CA GLY A 170 -6.45 -18.30 24.51
C GLY A 170 -5.55 -18.19 23.26
N CYS A 171 -5.37 -16.99 22.71
CA CYS A 171 -4.41 -16.73 21.64
C CYS A 171 -3.05 -16.33 22.22
N LYS A 172 -1.97 -16.78 21.58
CA LYS A 172 -0.59 -16.49 21.95
C LYS A 172 0.22 -16.14 20.69
N ARG A 173 1.22 -15.28 20.84
CA ARG A 173 2.19 -14.99 19.79
C ARG A 173 3.10 -16.20 19.65
N SER A 174 3.05 -16.88 18.51
CA SER A 174 4.01 -17.94 18.18
C SER A 174 5.41 -17.35 18.02
N ARG A 175 6.45 -18.14 18.31
CA ARG A 175 7.81 -17.70 18.10
C ARG A 175 8.23 -18.01 16.66
N VAL A 176 8.53 -16.99 15.88
CA VAL A 176 8.95 -17.15 14.49
C VAL A 176 10.47 -17.01 14.40
N CYS A 177 11.12 -17.90 13.66
CA CYS A 177 12.57 -17.91 13.50
C CYS A 177 12.97 -18.04 12.03
N CYS A 178 14.12 -17.46 11.69
CA CYS A 178 14.74 -17.64 10.38
C CYS A 178 15.15 -19.11 10.16
N PRO A 179 14.81 -19.74 9.02
CA PRO A 179 15.18 -21.14 8.76
C PRO A 179 16.67 -21.32 8.49
N ARG A 180 17.39 -20.28 8.05
CA ARG A 180 18.82 -20.36 7.73
C ARG A 180 19.70 -20.16 8.97
N CYS A 181 19.56 -19.03 9.66
CA CYS A 181 20.40 -18.69 10.81
C CYS A 181 19.76 -18.99 12.17
N LYS A 182 18.49 -19.42 12.21
CA LYS A 182 17.73 -19.74 13.43
C LYS A 182 17.54 -18.55 14.39
N SER A 183 17.82 -17.32 13.96
CA SER A 183 17.54 -16.10 14.72
C SER A 183 16.04 -15.96 14.97
N ILE A 184 15.69 -15.43 16.15
CA ILE A 184 14.30 -15.27 16.58
C ILE A 184 13.81 -13.88 16.17
N TRP A 185 12.68 -13.82 15.46
CA TRP A 185 12.10 -12.56 14.97
C TRP A 185 11.06 -11.96 15.91
N SER A 186 10.50 -12.76 16.82
CA SER A 186 9.19 -12.46 17.42
C SER A 186 9.19 -12.13 18.92
N GLU A 187 10.36 -12.12 19.58
CA GLU A 187 10.44 -11.84 21.03
C GLU A 187 10.40 -10.34 21.33
N THR A 188 10.97 -9.53 20.45
CA THR A 188 10.78 -8.09 20.32
C THR A 188 10.21 -7.81 18.93
N THR A 189 9.54 -6.67 18.73
CA THR A 189 8.99 -6.18 17.44
C THR A 189 9.71 -6.78 16.23
N VAL A 190 8.98 -7.40 15.29
CA VAL A 190 9.53 -8.17 14.16
C VAL A 190 10.58 -7.34 13.43
N GLU A 191 11.85 -7.50 13.81
CA GLU A 191 12.98 -6.72 13.30
C GLU A 191 12.72 -5.19 13.23
N GLY A 192 12.11 -4.62 14.28
CA GLY A 192 11.78 -3.19 14.35
C GLY A 192 10.45 -2.79 13.70
N ASN A 193 9.71 -3.75 13.16
CA ASN A 193 8.36 -3.50 12.63
C ASN A 193 7.31 -3.45 13.76
N PRO A 194 6.25 -2.64 13.59
CA PRO A 194 5.09 -2.62 14.48
C PRO A 194 4.47 -4.01 14.68
N ASP A 195 3.87 -4.24 15.85
CA ASP A 195 3.33 -5.57 16.20
C ASP A 195 2.29 -6.12 15.21
N TYR A 196 1.50 -5.25 14.56
CA TYR A 196 0.52 -5.68 13.57
C TYR A 196 1.11 -6.33 12.32
N PHE A 197 2.42 -6.17 12.06
CA PHE A 197 3.11 -6.91 10.99
C PHE A 197 3.13 -8.41 11.24
N TYR A 198 3.02 -8.84 12.50
CA TYR A 198 2.81 -10.26 12.83
C TYR A 198 1.56 -10.79 12.12
N ASN A 199 0.46 -10.03 12.09
CA ASN A 199 -0.75 -10.46 11.40
C ASN A 199 -0.47 -10.67 9.91
N PHE A 200 0.23 -9.73 9.27
CA PHE A 200 0.52 -9.78 7.83
C PHE A 200 1.46 -10.93 7.46
N MET A 201 2.43 -11.23 8.33
CA MET A 201 3.26 -12.42 8.19
C MET A 201 2.37 -13.66 8.28
N MET A 202 1.61 -13.80 9.37
CA MET A 202 0.86 -15.02 9.66
C MET A 202 -0.26 -15.30 8.64
N THR A 203 -0.87 -14.28 8.04
CA THR A 203 -1.84 -14.45 6.96
C THR A 203 -1.20 -14.68 5.59
N GLY A 204 0.13 -14.61 5.48
CA GLY A 204 0.85 -14.77 4.22
C GLY A 204 0.79 -13.57 3.28
N LEU A 205 0.37 -12.40 3.78
CA LEU A 205 0.31 -11.17 2.98
C LEU A 205 1.70 -10.61 2.68
N LYS A 206 2.62 -10.73 3.64
CA LYS A 206 3.97 -10.17 3.53
C LYS A 206 5.03 -11.19 3.93
N SER A 207 6.11 -11.19 3.17
CA SER A 207 7.38 -11.86 3.46
C SER A 207 8.34 -10.87 4.12
N PHE A 208 9.28 -11.39 4.90
CA PHE A 208 10.18 -10.61 5.71
C PHE A 208 11.62 -11.04 5.45
N ASN A 209 12.49 -10.04 5.35
CA ASN A 209 13.91 -10.27 5.23
C ASN A 209 14.46 -10.52 6.62
N CYS A 210 15.36 -11.49 6.77
CA CYS A 210 16.06 -11.70 8.02
C CYS A 210 17.20 -10.69 8.17
N ALA A 211 17.24 -9.91 9.24
CA ALA A 211 18.34 -8.97 9.52
C ALA A 211 19.72 -9.64 9.59
N THR A 212 19.79 -10.92 9.98
CA THR A 212 21.06 -11.64 10.12
C THR A 212 21.58 -12.20 8.80
N CYS A 213 20.72 -12.84 8.00
CA CYS A 213 21.15 -13.52 6.77
C CYS A 213 20.67 -12.86 5.47
N LEU A 214 19.94 -11.75 5.57
CA LEU A 214 19.41 -10.92 4.48
C LEU A 214 18.57 -11.69 3.45
N LEU A 215 18.05 -12.85 3.83
CA LEU A 215 17.17 -13.65 2.99
C LEU A 215 15.71 -13.38 3.35
N GLU A 216 14.86 -13.41 2.33
CA GLU A 216 13.42 -13.25 2.43
C GLU A 216 12.75 -14.59 2.78
N PHE A 217 11.87 -14.61 3.78
CA PHE A 217 11.02 -15.75 4.10
C PHE A 217 9.57 -15.32 4.35
N GLY A 218 8.64 -16.20 3.99
CA GLY A 218 7.22 -16.06 4.23
C GLY A 218 6.74 -16.90 5.40
N CYS A 219 5.43 -16.93 5.62
CA CYS A 219 4.80 -17.68 6.71
C CYS A 219 5.12 -19.18 6.70
N MET A 220 5.13 -19.85 5.55
CA MET A 220 5.33 -21.30 5.49
C MET A 220 6.82 -21.69 5.44
N THR A 221 7.68 -20.76 5.03
CA THR A 221 9.13 -21.00 4.97
C THR A 221 9.84 -20.62 6.27
N ALA A 222 9.22 -19.82 7.13
CA ALA A 222 9.72 -19.53 8.46
C ALA A 222 9.52 -20.70 9.44
N ILE A 223 10.39 -20.81 10.45
CA ILE A 223 10.25 -21.81 11.51
C ILE A 223 9.32 -21.26 12.59
N HIS A 224 8.22 -21.95 12.86
CA HIS A 224 7.30 -21.60 13.94
C HIS A 224 7.52 -22.51 15.14
N LYS A 225 7.63 -21.90 16.32
CA LYS A 225 7.79 -22.60 17.60
C LYS A 225 6.61 -22.34 18.50
N CYS A 226 6.14 -23.40 19.15
CA CYS A 226 5.03 -23.31 20.07
C CYS A 226 5.37 -22.41 21.27
N PRO A 227 4.43 -21.56 21.72
CA PRO A 227 4.65 -20.65 22.84
C PRO A 227 4.92 -21.34 24.19
N PHE A 228 4.52 -22.61 24.35
CA PHE A 228 4.69 -23.35 25.60
C PHE A 228 5.91 -24.27 25.59
N CYS A 229 5.97 -25.17 24.59
CA CYS A 229 6.94 -26.26 24.52
C CYS A 229 8.21 -25.86 23.72
N LYS A 230 8.18 -24.71 23.00
CA LYS A 230 9.20 -24.27 22.03
C LYS A 230 9.50 -25.26 20.90
N HIS A 231 8.73 -26.34 20.78
CA HIS A 231 8.84 -27.31 19.70
C HIS A 231 8.45 -26.67 18.37
N ASN A 232 9.17 -27.04 17.30
CA ASN A 232 8.86 -26.59 15.95
C ASN A 232 7.57 -27.27 15.49
N PHE A 233 6.73 -26.53 14.77
CA PHE A 233 5.55 -27.08 14.11
C PHE A 233 5.41 -26.48 12.71
N GLU A 234 4.73 -27.21 11.83
CA GLU A 234 4.42 -26.74 10.48
C GLU A 234 3.18 -25.83 10.53
N TYR A 235 3.30 -24.63 9.97
CA TYR A 235 2.27 -23.61 10.03
C TYR A 235 1.68 -23.35 8.65
N HIS A 236 0.35 -23.32 8.57
CA HIS A 236 -0.37 -22.87 7.38
C HIS A 236 -1.19 -21.60 7.70
N PRO A 237 -1.27 -20.61 6.80
CA PRO A 237 -2.06 -19.38 7.04
C PRO A 237 -3.54 -19.59 7.34
N SER A 238 -4.13 -20.69 6.86
CA SER A 238 -5.50 -21.10 7.22
C SER A 238 -5.69 -21.36 8.73
N ASP A 239 -4.60 -21.66 9.45
CA ASP A 239 -4.63 -21.91 10.89
C ASP A 239 -4.67 -20.62 11.71
N PHE A 240 -4.39 -19.45 11.11
CA PHE A 240 -4.35 -18.17 11.81
C PHE A 240 -5.62 -17.89 12.61
N HIS A 241 -6.77 -18.26 12.03
CA HIS A 241 -8.09 -18.06 12.63
C HIS A 241 -8.56 -19.22 13.53
N ARG A 242 -7.78 -20.29 13.65
CA ARG A 242 -8.11 -21.50 14.40
C ARG A 242 -7.24 -21.65 15.65
N LYS A 243 -7.61 -22.58 16.53
CA LYS A 243 -6.76 -23.03 17.64
C LYS A 243 -6.09 -24.33 17.21
N ILE A 244 -4.78 -24.42 17.40
CA ILE A 244 -3.98 -25.61 17.06
C ILE A 244 -3.36 -26.22 18.32
N SER A 245 -3.05 -27.52 18.27
CA SER A 245 -2.29 -28.23 19.31
C SER A 245 -0.79 -28.26 18.98
N CYS A 246 0.12 -28.17 19.98
CA CYS A 246 1.60 -28.16 19.79
C CYS A 246 2.13 -29.36 18.95
N GLY A 247 1.42 -30.47 18.85
CA GLY A 247 1.84 -31.66 18.09
C GLY A 247 3.01 -32.44 18.73
N SER A 248 3.68 -31.87 19.73
CA SER A 248 4.74 -32.54 20.49
C SER A 248 4.15 -33.57 21.47
N LYS A 249 4.76 -34.75 21.54
CA LYS A 249 4.42 -35.79 22.52
C LYS A 249 4.45 -35.31 23.98
N ARG A 250 5.23 -34.26 24.27
CA ARG A 250 5.40 -33.69 25.62
C ARG A 250 4.49 -32.49 25.90
N CYS A 251 3.65 -32.08 24.94
CA CYS A 251 2.81 -30.88 25.08
C CYS A 251 1.42 -31.07 24.47
N THR A 252 0.42 -31.15 25.33
CA THR A 252 -1.01 -31.30 24.97
C THR A 252 -1.75 -29.97 24.89
N LYS A 253 -1.05 -28.84 25.05
CA LYS A 253 -1.68 -27.52 25.08
C LYS A 253 -2.16 -27.09 23.69
N GLN A 254 -3.33 -26.47 23.66
CA GLN A 254 -3.88 -25.80 22.49
C GLN A 254 -3.72 -24.28 22.62
N PHE A 255 -3.51 -23.61 21.50
CA PHE A 255 -3.43 -22.15 21.44
C PHE A 255 -3.93 -21.62 20.09
N GLY A 256 -4.50 -20.43 20.10
CA GLY A 256 -4.72 -19.65 18.88
C GLY A 256 -3.54 -18.71 18.61
N PHE A 257 -3.53 -18.10 17.43
CA PHE A 257 -2.56 -17.07 17.07
C PHE A 257 -3.08 -15.69 17.49
N TYR A 258 -2.20 -14.89 18.09
CA TYR A 258 -2.55 -13.56 18.56
C TYR A 258 -2.80 -12.61 17.39
N MET A 259 -3.93 -11.90 17.40
CA MET A 259 -4.26 -10.88 16.40
C MET A 259 -4.03 -9.50 17.00
N PHE A 260 -3.05 -8.78 16.46
CA PHE A 260 -2.79 -7.40 16.88
C PHE A 260 -3.77 -6.43 16.22
N HIS A 261 -4.07 -5.32 16.89
CA HIS A 261 -4.87 -4.28 16.27
C HIS A 261 -4.05 -3.57 15.17
N CYS A 262 -4.64 -3.45 13.99
CA CYS A 262 -4.06 -2.71 12.87
C CYS A 262 -4.98 -1.52 12.56
N SER A 263 -4.41 -0.32 12.37
CA SER A 263 -5.22 0.85 12.03
C SER A 263 -5.75 0.75 10.60
N ASP A 264 -6.93 1.32 10.35
CA ASP A 264 -7.52 1.38 9.00
C ASP A 264 -6.55 1.97 7.98
N ARG A 265 -5.76 2.98 8.38
CA ARG A 265 -4.71 3.59 7.55
C ARG A 265 -3.63 2.59 7.17
N ALA A 266 -3.13 1.81 8.13
CA ALA A 266 -2.12 0.80 7.86
C ALA A 266 -2.66 -0.30 6.92
N ILE A 267 -3.93 -0.69 7.07
CA ILE A 267 -4.58 -1.64 6.16
C ILE A 267 -4.74 -1.05 4.75
N LYS A 268 -5.19 0.21 4.62
CA LYS A 268 -5.30 0.89 3.31
C LYS A 268 -3.94 0.97 2.61
N ASN A 269 -2.89 1.38 3.32
CA ASN A 269 -1.53 1.43 2.76
C ASN A 269 -1.05 0.03 2.36
N LEU A 270 -1.32 -0.99 3.18
CA LEU A 270 -0.96 -2.36 2.87
C LEU A 270 -1.65 -2.86 1.60
N LYS A 271 -2.92 -2.50 1.35
CA LYS A 271 -3.62 -2.89 0.12
C LYS A 271 -2.89 -2.39 -1.12
N VAL A 272 -2.47 -1.13 -1.11
CA VAL A 272 -1.70 -0.53 -2.21
C VAL A 272 -0.35 -1.25 -2.37
N GLU A 273 0.41 -1.39 -1.28
CA GLU A 273 1.72 -2.06 -1.28
C GLU A 273 1.63 -3.51 -1.78
N VAL A 274 0.64 -4.27 -1.30
CA VAL A 274 0.42 -5.67 -1.69
C VAL A 274 0.05 -5.78 -3.17
N LYS A 275 -0.78 -4.86 -3.69
CA LYS A 275 -1.13 -4.82 -5.12
C LYS A 275 0.13 -4.57 -5.96
N GLU A 276 0.89 -3.53 -5.66
CA GLU A 276 2.13 -3.18 -6.37
C GLU A 276 3.15 -4.33 -6.34
N LEU A 277 3.36 -4.94 -5.17
CA LEU A 277 4.28 -6.07 -5.02
C LEU A 277 3.84 -7.29 -5.86
N ARG A 278 2.53 -7.54 -5.96
CA ARG A 278 1.98 -8.63 -6.79
C ARG A 278 2.14 -8.34 -8.27
N GLU A 279 1.83 -7.13 -8.72
CA GLU A 279 2.05 -6.70 -10.10
C GLU A 279 3.53 -6.84 -10.49
N ALA A 280 4.45 -6.41 -9.62
CA ALA A 280 5.89 -6.55 -9.82
C ALA A 280 6.33 -8.03 -9.88
N ARG A 281 5.82 -8.89 -8.98
CA ARG A 281 6.14 -10.32 -8.95
C ARG A 281 5.60 -11.06 -10.18
N ALA A 282 4.40 -10.72 -10.63
CA ALA A 282 3.82 -11.26 -11.86
C ALA A 282 4.67 -10.88 -13.08
N LYS A 283 5.11 -9.61 -13.16
CA LYS A 283 6.05 -9.15 -14.20
C LYS A 283 7.38 -9.90 -14.17
N GLN A 284 8.01 -10.05 -13.00
CA GLN A 284 9.27 -10.77 -12.87
C GLN A 284 9.16 -12.26 -13.23
N THR A 285 8.07 -12.91 -12.81
CA THR A 285 7.83 -14.33 -13.12
C THR A 285 7.67 -14.54 -14.62
N GLU A 286 6.95 -13.64 -15.28
CA GLU A 286 6.79 -13.69 -16.73
C GLU A 286 8.10 -13.44 -17.48
N GLN A 287 8.90 -12.46 -17.04
CA GLN A 287 10.23 -12.23 -17.62
C GLN A 287 11.14 -13.46 -17.47
N LYS A 288 11.12 -14.11 -16.29
CA LYS A 288 11.86 -15.36 -16.07
C LYS A 288 11.36 -16.48 -16.97
N ARG A 289 10.04 -16.61 -17.15
CA ARG A 289 9.42 -17.59 -18.06
C ARG A 289 9.89 -17.36 -19.50
N ARG A 290 9.86 -16.12 -19.98
CA ARG A 290 10.34 -15.74 -21.32
C ARG A 290 11.81 -16.07 -21.51
N ARG A 291 12.67 -15.69 -20.56
CA ARG A 291 14.11 -16.03 -20.60
C ARG A 291 14.33 -17.53 -20.64
N ALA A 292 13.57 -18.30 -19.84
CA ALA A 292 13.64 -19.75 -19.84
C ALA A 292 13.17 -20.37 -21.16
N GLU A 293 12.12 -19.85 -21.78
CA GLU A 293 11.63 -20.31 -23.08
C GLU A 293 12.64 -20.01 -24.20
N SER A 294 13.19 -18.79 -24.25
CA SER A 294 14.24 -18.43 -25.21
C SER A 294 15.50 -19.29 -25.01
N ALA A 295 15.88 -19.56 -23.77
CA ALA A 295 16.99 -20.47 -23.46
C ALA A 295 16.71 -21.90 -23.94
N ARG A 296 15.47 -22.40 -23.78
CA ARG A 296 15.06 -23.72 -24.30
C ARG A 296 15.12 -23.78 -25.82
N ARG A 297 14.71 -22.73 -26.53
CA ARG A 297 14.79 -22.65 -27.99
C ARG A 297 16.24 -22.66 -28.49
N ARG A 298 17.15 -22.01 -27.76
CA ARG A 298 18.58 -21.96 -28.11
C ARG A 298 19.34 -23.24 -27.76
N ARG A 299 18.98 -23.95 -26.69
CA ARG A 299 19.79 -25.05 -26.14
C ARG A 299 19.69 -26.40 -26.85
N GLY A 300 18.73 -26.62 -27.76
CA GLY A 300 18.59 -27.95 -28.38
C GLY A 300 18.49 -29.09 -27.34
N VAL A 301 18.60 -30.35 -27.77
CA VAL A 301 18.28 -31.53 -26.93
C VAL A 301 19.50 -32.11 -26.17
N SER A 302 20.75 -31.63 -26.36
CA SER A 302 21.93 -32.35 -25.83
C SER A 302 22.53 -31.77 -24.53
N ASN A 303 21.87 -31.99 -23.38
CA ASN A 303 22.40 -31.62 -22.06
C ASN A 303 23.70 -32.32 -21.66
N GLU A 304 24.00 -33.53 -22.17
CA GLU A 304 25.19 -34.30 -21.77
C GLU A 304 26.47 -33.78 -22.42
N LYS A 305 26.41 -33.43 -23.71
CA LYS A 305 27.56 -32.88 -24.45
C LYS A 305 28.00 -31.52 -23.89
N ASP A 306 27.03 -30.72 -23.43
CA ASP A 306 27.29 -29.43 -22.81
C ASP A 306 27.97 -29.56 -21.44
N ALA A 307 27.65 -30.62 -20.69
CA ALA A 307 28.27 -30.88 -19.39
C ALA A 307 29.71 -31.40 -19.53
N ASP A 308 29.95 -32.28 -20.51
CA ASP A 308 31.30 -32.76 -20.85
C ASP A 308 32.16 -31.59 -21.39
N ALA A 309 31.61 -30.74 -22.26
CA ALA A 309 32.29 -29.55 -22.76
C ALA A 309 32.56 -28.51 -21.65
N ALA A 310 31.63 -28.31 -20.71
CA ALA A 310 31.83 -27.39 -19.59
C ALA A 310 32.91 -27.87 -18.61
N PHE A 311 33.07 -29.18 -18.43
CA PHE A 311 34.17 -29.76 -17.66
C PHE A 311 35.51 -29.51 -18.36
N LEU A 312 35.61 -29.79 -19.66
CA LEU A 312 36.84 -29.56 -20.47
C LEU A 312 37.25 -28.09 -20.60
N MET A 313 36.30 -27.17 -20.41
CA MET A 313 36.57 -25.72 -20.42
C MET A 313 36.88 -25.18 -19.01
N GLY A 314 37.02 -26.06 -18.00
CA GLY A 314 37.25 -25.67 -16.61
C GLY A 314 36.09 -24.89 -15.96
N LEU A 315 34.90 -24.92 -16.57
CA LEU A 315 33.71 -24.23 -16.03
C LEU A 315 33.02 -25.03 -14.92
N VAL A 316 33.35 -26.33 -14.80
CA VAL A 316 32.84 -27.24 -13.78
C VAL A 316 34.00 -28.01 -13.17
N ASN A 317 34.15 -27.94 -11.84
CA ASN A 317 35.29 -28.54 -11.12
C ASN A 317 35.10 -30.01 -10.75
N GLU A 318 33.99 -30.64 -11.15
CA GLU A 318 33.65 -32.04 -10.89
C GLU A 318 33.33 -32.74 -12.21
N CYS A 319 33.89 -33.93 -12.44
CA CYS A 319 33.59 -34.73 -13.61
C CYS A 319 32.08 -35.03 -13.69
N PRO A 320 31.40 -34.75 -14.82
CA PRO A 320 29.96 -34.96 -14.94
C PRO A 320 29.53 -36.43 -14.84
N ARG A 321 30.45 -37.38 -15.03
CA ARG A 321 30.19 -38.82 -14.93
C ARG A 321 30.46 -39.35 -13.51
N CYS A 322 31.72 -39.41 -13.10
CA CYS A 322 32.10 -40.02 -11.82
C CYS A 322 32.13 -39.05 -10.62
N GLY A 323 32.14 -37.73 -10.84
CA GLY A 323 32.14 -36.71 -9.78
C GLY A 323 33.50 -36.43 -9.13
N ILE A 324 34.60 -36.95 -9.69
CA ILE A 324 35.98 -36.65 -9.25
C ILE A 324 36.28 -35.16 -9.49
N SER A 325 36.98 -34.53 -8.55
CA SER A 325 37.32 -33.12 -8.69
C SER A 325 38.50 -32.90 -9.65
N LEU A 326 38.52 -31.79 -10.38
CA LEU A 326 39.69 -31.35 -11.17
C LEU A 326 40.96 -31.25 -10.31
N ALA A 327 40.83 -30.90 -9.03
CA ALA A 327 41.96 -30.85 -8.10
C ALA A 327 42.50 -32.24 -7.72
N GLU A 328 41.75 -33.32 -7.99
CA GLU A 328 42.17 -34.71 -7.76
C GLU A 328 42.73 -35.36 -9.03
N LEU A 329 42.73 -34.63 -10.16
CA LEU A 329 43.19 -35.07 -11.48
C LEU A 329 44.59 -34.53 -11.82
N GLU A 330 45.39 -34.16 -10.80
CA GLU A 330 46.64 -33.36 -10.88
C GLU A 330 47.61 -33.70 -12.03
N ASP A 331 47.62 -34.95 -12.53
CA ASP A 331 48.53 -35.43 -13.58
C ASP A 331 47.83 -36.05 -14.82
N GLN A 332 46.50 -36.00 -14.91
CA GLN A 332 45.73 -36.71 -15.95
C GLN A 332 44.93 -35.74 -16.82
N ASP A 333 45.15 -35.79 -18.14
CA ASP A 333 44.45 -34.93 -19.10
C ASP A 333 42.92 -35.05 -18.91
N GLU A 334 42.23 -33.92 -18.75
CA GLU A 334 40.79 -33.87 -18.49
C GLU A 334 39.99 -34.60 -19.58
N MET A 335 40.50 -34.56 -20.82
CA MET A 335 39.98 -35.34 -21.95
C MET A 335 40.17 -36.84 -21.77
N ASP A 336 41.36 -37.28 -21.33
CA ASP A 336 41.67 -38.69 -21.11
C ASP A 336 40.83 -39.26 -19.96
N HIS A 337 40.64 -38.46 -18.90
CA HIS A 337 39.73 -38.82 -17.83
C HIS A 337 38.30 -39.01 -18.36
N LEU A 338 37.75 -38.06 -19.13
CA LEU A 338 36.39 -38.17 -19.67
C LEU A 338 36.20 -39.34 -20.64
N GLN A 339 37.20 -39.62 -21.48
CA GLN A 339 37.16 -40.76 -22.42
C GLN A 339 37.23 -42.10 -21.70
N ASN A 340 38.03 -42.18 -20.62
CA ASN A 340 38.25 -43.40 -19.85
C ASN A 340 37.40 -43.48 -18.56
N CYS A 341 36.42 -42.58 -18.39
CA CYS A 341 35.56 -42.51 -17.21
C CYS A 341 34.50 -43.64 -17.19
N ASN A 342 34.94 -44.89 -17.23
CA ASN A 342 34.09 -46.10 -17.21
C ASN A 342 34.40 -47.04 -16.04
N ASP A 343 35.56 -46.90 -15.38
CA ASP A 343 36.13 -48.00 -14.60
C ASP A 343 35.70 -48.07 -13.12
N ASP A 344 34.91 -47.11 -12.63
CA ASP A 344 34.55 -47.06 -11.20
C ASP A 344 33.03 -46.92 -11.02
N GLU A 345 32.28 -47.99 -11.31
CA GLU A 345 30.82 -48.07 -11.18
C GLU A 345 30.32 -47.58 -9.79
N GLY A 346 31.13 -47.78 -8.76
CA GLY A 346 30.88 -47.28 -7.41
C GLY A 346 30.83 -45.75 -7.34
N LYS A 347 31.79 -45.05 -7.97
CA LYS A 347 31.83 -43.57 -8.00
C LYS A 347 30.76 -42.99 -8.91
N ILE A 348 30.52 -43.61 -10.07
CA ILE A 348 29.47 -43.19 -11.02
C ILE A 348 28.09 -43.30 -10.35
N SER A 349 27.80 -44.44 -9.71
CA SER A 349 26.52 -44.64 -9.01
C SER A 349 26.37 -43.72 -7.79
N ALA A 350 27.45 -43.45 -7.05
CA ALA A 350 27.46 -42.50 -5.95
C ALA A 350 27.20 -41.06 -6.42
N ASN A 351 27.83 -40.62 -7.50
CA ASN A 351 27.61 -39.29 -8.08
C ASN A 351 26.19 -39.15 -8.64
N LYS A 352 25.67 -40.18 -9.32
CA LYS A 352 24.27 -40.21 -9.78
C LYS A 352 23.30 -40.06 -8.60
N ARG A 353 23.50 -40.82 -7.51
CA ARG A 353 22.70 -40.67 -6.29
C ARG A 353 22.82 -39.28 -5.65
N LYS A 354 24.02 -38.68 -5.63
CA LYS A 354 24.25 -37.30 -5.16
C LYS A 354 23.47 -36.31 -6.02
N LYS A 355 23.50 -36.44 -7.35
CA LYS A 355 22.74 -35.58 -8.29
C LYS A 355 21.24 -35.74 -8.12
N GLU A 356 20.72 -36.97 -8.09
CA GLU A 356 19.31 -37.26 -7.86
C GLU A 356 18.83 -36.71 -6.51
N ALA A 357 19.62 -36.84 -5.44
CA ALA A 357 19.30 -36.27 -4.13
C ALA A 357 19.29 -34.73 -4.15
N LEU A 358 20.24 -34.10 -4.84
CA LEU A 358 20.29 -32.64 -5.01
C LEU A 358 19.11 -32.13 -5.85
N GLU A 359 18.74 -32.82 -6.94
CA GLU A 359 17.57 -32.50 -7.75
C GLU A 359 16.26 -32.72 -6.98
N GLY A 360 16.18 -33.79 -6.19
CA GLY A 360 15.08 -34.04 -5.25
C GLY A 360 14.94 -32.91 -4.23
N ALA A 361 16.05 -32.46 -3.62
CA ALA A 361 16.02 -31.34 -2.68
C ALA A 361 15.65 -30.00 -3.36
N LYS A 362 16.15 -29.75 -4.58
CA LYS A 362 15.82 -28.56 -5.38
C LYS A 362 14.35 -28.55 -5.79
N SER A 363 13.80 -29.68 -6.24
CA SER A 363 12.39 -29.81 -6.63
C SER A 363 11.46 -29.63 -5.43
N GLN A 364 11.77 -30.24 -4.28
CA GLN A 364 11.01 -30.02 -3.03
C GLN A 364 11.06 -28.55 -2.59
N LYS A 365 12.23 -27.90 -2.67
CA LYS A 365 12.36 -26.47 -2.36
C LYS A 365 11.49 -25.63 -3.30
N ARG A 366 11.48 -25.94 -4.60
CA ARG A 366 10.66 -25.28 -5.61
C ARG A 366 9.17 -25.45 -5.32
N GLN A 367 8.71 -26.68 -5.02
CA GLN A 367 7.32 -26.96 -4.67
C GLN A 367 6.87 -26.17 -3.43
N ARG A 368 7.72 -26.08 -2.40
CA ARG A 368 7.42 -25.26 -1.20
C ARG A 368 7.32 -23.78 -1.53
N GLN A 369 8.17 -23.29 -2.43
CA GLN A 369 8.14 -21.90 -2.88
C GLN A 369 6.88 -21.60 -3.71
N GLU A 370 6.52 -22.49 -4.64
CA GLU A 370 5.28 -22.39 -5.43
C GLU A 370 4.04 -22.39 -4.51
N LEU A 371 4.01 -23.27 -3.50
CA LEU A 371 2.94 -23.30 -2.50
C LEU A 371 2.87 -22.02 -1.66
N GLN A 372 4.02 -21.46 -1.26
CA GLN A 372 4.08 -20.19 -0.55
C GLN A 372 3.56 -19.03 -1.44
N ASP A 373 3.89 -19.05 -2.73
CA ASP A 373 3.44 -18.04 -3.69
C ASP A 373 1.93 -18.12 -3.93
N ASP A 374 1.37 -19.32 -4.05
CA ASP A 374 -0.07 -19.57 -4.14
C ASP A 374 -0.82 -19.02 -2.93
N VAL A 375 -0.38 -19.38 -1.73
CA VAL A 375 -1.04 -18.98 -0.48
C VAL A 375 -0.97 -17.47 -0.32
N ALA A 376 0.16 -16.87 -0.64
CA ALA A 376 0.35 -15.45 -0.55
C ALA A 376 -0.45 -14.69 -1.64
N ALA A 377 -0.62 -15.27 -2.83
CA ALA A 377 -1.48 -14.72 -3.89
C ALA A 377 -2.96 -14.74 -3.49
N LYS A 378 -3.45 -15.87 -2.97
CA LYS A 378 -4.82 -16.00 -2.44
C LYS A 378 -5.07 -15.04 -1.27
N ALA A 379 -4.10 -14.89 -0.36
CA ALA A 379 -4.19 -13.95 0.75
C ALA A 379 -4.28 -12.49 0.26
N ALA A 380 -3.43 -12.11 -0.70
CA ALA A 380 -3.45 -10.78 -1.31
C ALA A 380 -4.80 -10.48 -1.98
N TRP A 381 -5.29 -11.42 -2.78
CA TRP A 381 -6.58 -11.31 -3.45
C TRP A 381 -7.75 -11.16 -2.47
N ASN A 382 -7.75 -11.93 -1.37
CA ASN A 382 -8.74 -11.78 -0.30
C ASN A 382 -8.67 -10.41 0.40
N LEU A 383 -7.46 -9.87 0.62
CA LEU A 383 -7.28 -8.54 1.21
C LEU A 383 -7.81 -7.43 0.29
N LEU A 384 -7.63 -7.59 -1.02
CA LEU A 384 -8.14 -6.65 -2.02
C LEU A 384 -9.66 -6.68 -2.17
N GLY A 385 -10.33 -7.68 -1.60
CA GLY A 385 -11.79 -7.79 -1.56
C GLY A 385 -12.35 -9.00 -2.30
N SER A 386 -11.48 -9.91 -2.75
CA SER A 386 -11.85 -11.08 -3.55
C SER A 386 -12.62 -10.69 -4.83
N GLU A 387 -12.30 -9.51 -5.37
CA GLU A 387 -12.95 -8.98 -6.56
C GLU A 387 -12.50 -9.74 -7.81
N ASN A 388 -13.39 -9.83 -8.80
CA ASN A 388 -13.06 -10.51 -10.05
C ASN A 388 -11.94 -9.77 -10.80
N GLU A 389 -11.86 -8.44 -10.67
CA GLU A 389 -10.87 -7.62 -11.38
C GLU A 389 -9.43 -8.01 -11.05
N ASP A 390 -9.15 -8.42 -9.82
CA ASP A 390 -7.81 -8.77 -9.34
C ASP A 390 -7.45 -10.26 -9.53
N MET A 391 -8.32 -11.07 -10.13
CA MET A 391 -8.08 -12.51 -10.30
C MET A 391 -6.85 -12.82 -11.17
N TRP A 392 -6.45 -11.92 -12.07
CA TRP A 392 -5.24 -12.10 -12.89
C TRP A 392 -3.94 -12.01 -12.08
N LEU A 393 -4.00 -11.54 -10.82
CA LEU A 393 -2.86 -11.53 -9.89
C LEU A 393 -2.65 -12.88 -9.18
N LEU A 394 -3.58 -13.82 -9.33
CA LEU A 394 -3.46 -15.16 -8.77
C LEU A 394 -2.47 -16.00 -9.58
N THR A 395 -1.73 -16.86 -8.88
CA THR A 395 -0.90 -17.89 -9.52
C THR A 395 -1.79 -18.98 -10.10
N ASP A 396 -1.28 -19.74 -11.08
CA ASP A 396 -2.02 -20.85 -11.69
C ASP A 396 -2.47 -21.87 -10.63
N GLY A 397 -1.60 -22.21 -9.68
CA GLY A 397 -1.94 -23.12 -8.57
C GLY A 397 -3.01 -22.58 -7.62
N ALA A 398 -3.07 -21.25 -7.41
CA ALA A 398 -4.14 -20.62 -6.66
C ALA A 398 -5.47 -20.61 -7.45
N LEU A 399 -5.42 -20.33 -8.75
CA LEU A 399 -6.59 -20.37 -9.64
C LEU A 399 -7.19 -21.77 -9.74
N GLU A 400 -6.36 -22.82 -9.84
CA GLU A 400 -6.82 -24.21 -9.85
C GLU A 400 -7.58 -24.56 -8.55
N LYS A 401 -7.05 -24.14 -7.39
CA LYS A 401 -7.71 -24.33 -6.10
C LYS A 401 -9.04 -23.59 -6.02
N GLU A 402 -9.08 -22.34 -6.49
CA GLU A 402 -10.33 -21.56 -6.54
C GLU A 402 -11.37 -22.19 -7.48
N CYS A 403 -10.93 -22.67 -8.65
CA CYS A 403 -11.78 -23.41 -9.59
C CYS A 403 -12.37 -24.65 -8.92
N ALA A 404 -11.54 -25.45 -8.24
CA ALA A 404 -11.99 -26.64 -7.53
C ALA A 404 -12.98 -26.31 -6.40
N GLU A 405 -12.71 -25.27 -5.60
CA GLU A 405 -13.61 -24.80 -4.53
C GLU A 405 -14.98 -24.37 -5.07
N HIS A 406 -15.03 -23.83 -6.29
CA HIS A 406 -16.27 -23.41 -6.94
C HIS A 406 -16.86 -24.50 -7.85
N GLY A 407 -16.28 -25.70 -7.92
CA GLY A 407 -16.73 -26.80 -8.77
C GLY A 407 -16.65 -26.50 -10.27
N VAL A 408 -15.61 -25.80 -10.70
CA VAL A 408 -15.25 -25.64 -12.11
C VAL A 408 -14.25 -26.72 -12.46
N ASP A 409 -14.61 -27.63 -13.36
CA ASP A 409 -13.73 -28.71 -13.80
C ASP A 409 -12.64 -28.15 -14.71
N VAL A 410 -11.44 -28.00 -14.15
CA VAL A 410 -10.24 -27.63 -14.89
C VAL A 410 -9.48 -28.90 -15.21
N ALA A 411 -9.29 -29.18 -16.50
CA ALA A 411 -8.41 -30.27 -16.92
C ALA A 411 -6.97 -29.95 -16.43
N LYS A 412 -6.49 -30.73 -15.45
CA LYS A 412 -5.19 -30.53 -14.79
C LYS A 412 -4.08 -30.25 -15.82
N GLY A 413 -3.48 -29.06 -15.75
CA GLY A 413 -2.26 -28.70 -16.48
C GLY A 413 -2.39 -28.37 -17.97
N LYS A 414 -3.61 -28.16 -18.51
CA LYS A 414 -3.78 -27.84 -19.95
C LYS A 414 -4.52 -26.54 -20.26
N THR A 415 -5.20 -25.94 -19.30
CA THR A 415 -5.96 -24.71 -19.54
C THR A 415 -5.09 -23.50 -19.25
N ALA A 416 -5.12 -22.52 -20.14
CA ALA A 416 -4.40 -21.28 -19.92
C ALA A 416 -5.08 -20.47 -18.79
N SER A 417 -4.31 -19.67 -18.04
CA SER A 417 -4.79 -18.87 -16.90
C SER A 417 -6.07 -18.06 -17.21
N HIS A 418 -6.14 -17.45 -18.39
CA HIS A 418 -7.31 -16.67 -18.82
C HIS A 418 -8.59 -17.50 -18.99
N GLU A 419 -8.50 -18.78 -19.37
CA GLU A 419 -9.66 -19.68 -19.51
C GLU A 419 -10.23 -20.08 -18.15
N MET A 420 -9.35 -20.33 -17.16
CA MET A 420 -9.74 -20.59 -15.78
C MET A 420 -10.46 -19.37 -15.18
N ILE A 421 -9.90 -18.18 -15.38
CA ILE A 421 -10.49 -16.93 -14.91
C ILE A 421 -11.85 -16.69 -15.58
N ALA A 422 -11.96 -16.84 -16.90
CA ALA A 422 -13.22 -16.65 -17.63
C ALA A 422 -14.32 -17.61 -17.12
N SER A 423 -13.97 -18.87 -16.86
CA SER A 423 -14.89 -19.88 -16.34
C SER A 423 -15.38 -19.55 -14.94
N LEU A 424 -14.47 -19.12 -14.06
CA LEU A 424 -14.80 -18.68 -12.70
C LEU A 424 -15.70 -17.43 -12.68
N VAL A 425 -15.35 -16.42 -13.48
CA VAL A 425 -16.14 -15.18 -13.59
C VAL A 425 -17.53 -15.48 -14.14
N GLY A 426 -17.64 -16.33 -15.15
CA GLY A 426 -18.93 -16.80 -15.70
C GLY A 426 -19.78 -17.50 -14.63
N LYS A 427 -19.19 -18.41 -13.86
CA LYS A 427 -19.90 -19.12 -12.78
C LYS A 427 -20.35 -18.17 -11.67
N ARG A 428 -19.51 -17.23 -11.25
CA ARG A 428 -19.87 -16.22 -10.23
C ARG A 428 -20.99 -15.30 -10.69
N LYS A 429 -20.98 -14.85 -11.95
CA LYS A 429 -22.08 -14.08 -12.54
C LYS A 429 -23.38 -14.88 -12.52
N SER A 430 -23.35 -16.17 -12.88
CA SER A 430 -24.53 -17.03 -12.82
C SER A 430 -25.07 -17.22 -11.39
N GLN A 431 -24.18 -17.36 -10.40
CA GLN A 431 -24.58 -17.49 -8.99
C GLN A 431 -25.17 -16.19 -8.42
N ALA A 432 -24.58 -15.04 -8.76
CA ALA A 432 -25.10 -13.73 -8.36
C ALA A 432 -26.51 -13.46 -8.89
N LEU A 433 -26.82 -13.92 -10.12
CA LEU A 433 -28.18 -13.83 -10.67
C LEU A 433 -29.20 -14.68 -9.89
N THR A 434 -28.77 -15.82 -9.35
CA THR A 434 -29.65 -16.72 -8.57
C THR A 434 -29.77 -16.35 -7.09
N LYS A 435 -28.81 -15.59 -6.54
CA LYS A 435 -28.78 -15.14 -5.15
C LYS A 435 -28.79 -13.62 -5.12
N PHE A 436 -30.00 -13.04 -5.14
CA PHE A 436 -30.21 -11.62 -4.90
C PHE A 436 -29.73 -11.24 -3.50
N ASP A 437 -28.46 -10.84 -3.38
CA ASP A 437 -27.91 -10.27 -2.16
C ASP A 437 -27.68 -8.75 -2.38
N PRO A 438 -28.67 -7.90 -2.06
CA PRO A 438 -28.68 -6.48 -2.43
C PRO A 438 -27.63 -5.62 -1.71
N LYS A 439 -26.80 -6.22 -0.83
CA LYS A 439 -25.77 -5.51 -0.06
C LYS A 439 -24.37 -5.58 -0.67
N ASN A 440 -24.17 -6.38 -1.72
CA ASN A 440 -22.89 -6.54 -2.41
C ASN A 440 -22.78 -5.70 -3.69
N GLY A 441 -23.52 -4.59 -3.78
CA GLY A 441 -23.32 -3.55 -4.80
C GLY A 441 -21.97 -2.86 -4.59
N GLY A 442 -20.90 -3.54 -5.00
CA GLY A 442 -19.52 -3.13 -4.79
C GLY A 442 -19.23 -1.79 -5.45
N LYS A 443 -18.58 -0.90 -4.70
CA LYS A 443 -17.79 0.19 -5.27
C LYS A 443 -16.69 -0.46 -6.11
N THR A 444 -16.89 -0.55 -7.42
CA THR A 444 -15.87 -0.99 -8.37
C THR A 444 -14.74 0.05 -8.33
N THR A 445 -13.64 -0.24 -7.65
CA THR A 445 -12.42 0.53 -7.89
C THR A 445 -11.89 0.12 -9.26
N THR A 446 -12.35 0.83 -10.28
CA THR A 446 -12.06 0.67 -11.72
C THR A 446 -10.62 1.05 -12.07
N SER A 447 -9.64 0.59 -11.30
CA SER A 447 -8.25 0.86 -11.60
C SER A 447 -7.73 -0.23 -12.53
N LEU A 448 -7.53 0.14 -13.79
CA LEU A 448 -6.73 -0.64 -14.73
C LEU A 448 -5.33 -0.90 -14.15
N PRO A 449 -4.68 -2.03 -14.48
CA PRO A 449 -3.29 -2.27 -14.12
C PRO A 449 -2.40 -1.14 -14.64
N SER A 450 -1.50 -0.65 -13.79
CA SER A 450 -0.58 0.46 -14.14
C SER A 450 0.35 0.13 -15.31
N ASN A 451 0.53 -1.16 -15.60
CA ASN A 451 1.52 -1.68 -16.53
C ASN A 451 0.92 -2.32 -17.79
N LEU A 452 -0.33 -2.01 -18.14
CA LEU A 452 -1.11 -2.63 -19.21
C LEU A 452 -0.33 -2.79 -20.53
N HIS A 453 0.31 -1.72 -21.02
CA HIS A 453 1.07 -1.76 -22.27
C HIS A 453 2.34 -2.63 -22.21
N THR A 454 2.87 -2.93 -21.03
CA THR A 454 4.05 -3.80 -20.88
C THR A 454 3.70 -5.28 -20.74
N MET A 455 2.42 -5.60 -20.55
CA MET A 455 1.95 -6.97 -20.36
C MET A 455 2.01 -7.77 -21.66
N THR A 456 2.10 -9.09 -21.52
CA THR A 456 2.03 -10.01 -22.66
C THR A 456 0.58 -10.20 -23.10
N VAL A 457 0.35 -10.67 -24.34
CA VAL A 457 -1.00 -10.98 -24.85
C VAL A 457 -1.71 -11.98 -23.93
N SER A 458 -1.00 -12.97 -23.39
CA SER A 458 -1.58 -13.95 -22.45
C SER A 458 -2.07 -13.31 -21.14
N GLN A 459 -1.32 -12.35 -20.61
CA GLN A 459 -1.68 -11.62 -19.40
C GLN A 459 -2.82 -10.63 -19.66
N LEU A 460 -2.81 -9.94 -20.81
CA LEU A 460 -3.91 -9.07 -21.22
C LEU A 460 -5.22 -9.85 -21.39
N ARG A 461 -5.16 -11.07 -21.95
CA ARG A 461 -6.32 -11.97 -22.00
C ARG A 461 -6.81 -12.36 -20.60
N ALA A 462 -5.91 -12.57 -19.64
CA ALA A 462 -6.28 -12.84 -18.25
C ALA A 462 -6.95 -11.63 -17.58
N VAL A 463 -6.44 -10.42 -17.82
CA VAL A 463 -7.06 -9.16 -17.35
C VAL A 463 -8.44 -8.94 -18.00
N ALA A 464 -8.56 -9.19 -19.31
CA ALA A 464 -9.84 -9.12 -20.00
C ALA A 464 -10.84 -10.15 -19.44
N ALA A 465 -10.39 -11.39 -19.23
CA ALA A 465 -11.19 -12.45 -18.64
C ALA A 465 -11.64 -12.12 -17.21
N SER A 466 -10.80 -11.46 -16.40
CA SER A 466 -11.11 -11.06 -15.03
C SER A 466 -12.27 -10.05 -14.97
N ARG A 467 -12.40 -9.23 -16.01
CA ARG A 467 -13.54 -8.33 -16.23
C ARG A 467 -14.74 -8.99 -16.91
N GLY A 468 -14.56 -10.21 -17.40
CA GLY A 468 -15.57 -10.98 -18.11
C GLY A 468 -15.68 -10.62 -19.60
N ILE A 469 -14.63 -10.05 -20.18
CA ILE A 469 -14.47 -9.84 -21.62
C ILE A 469 -13.90 -11.13 -22.23
N THR A 470 -14.56 -11.66 -23.24
CA THR A 470 -14.05 -12.79 -24.03
C THR A 470 -13.22 -12.28 -25.20
N VAL A 471 -11.93 -12.60 -25.21
CA VAL A 471 -10.99 -12.15 -26.24
C VAL A 471 -10.73 -13.29 -27.23
N GLY A 472 -10.92 -13.02 -28.53
CA GLY A 472 -10.61 -13.99 -29.59
C GLY A 472 -9.11 -14.31 -29.69
N THR A 473 -8.79 -15.53 -30.10
CA THR A 473 -7.38 -16.01 -30.18
C THR A 473 -6.52 -15.27 -31.20
N LYS A 474 -7.15 -14.62 -32.19
CA LYS A 474 -6.49 -13.91 -33.31
C LYS A 474 -6.24 -12.42 -33.04
N LEU A 475 -6.77 -11.85 -31.95
CA LEU A 475 -6.61 -10.43 -31.67
C LEU A 475 -5.16 -10.11 -31.31
N CYS A 476 -4.67 -9.01 -31.89
CA CYS A 476 -3.32 -8.54 -31.62
C CYS A 476 -3.28 -7.78 -30.27
N LYS A 477 -2.07 -7.47 -29.80
CA LYS A 477 -1.89 -6.89 -28.46
C LYS A 477 -2.63 -5.57 -28.28
N SER A 478 -2.58 -4.67 -29.27
CA SER A 478 -3.27 -3.38 -29.23
C SER A 478 -4.77 -3.55 -29.18
N ASP A 479 -5.35 -4.43 -30.02
CA ASP A 479 -6.79 -4.67 -30.03
C ASP A 479 -7.32 -5.11 -28.66
N VAL A 480 -6.57 -5.94 -27.94
CA VAL A 480 -6.95 -6.40 -26.60
C VAL A 480 -6.89 -5.26 -25.59
N ILE A 481 -5.92 -4.35 -25.70
CA ILE A 481 -5.81 -3.17 -24.84
C ILE A 481 -7.01 -2.25 -25.09
N ASP A 482 -7.30 -1.92 -26.34
CA ASP A 482 -8.42 -1.06 -26.74
C ASP A 482 -9.76 -1.63 -26.25
N LEU A 483 -9.93 -2.96 -26.32
CA LEU A 483 -11.11 -3.66 -25.77
C LEU A 483 -11.24 -3.52 -24.25
N ILE A 484 -10.12 -3.54 -23.51
CA ILE A 484 -10.13 -3.39 -22.04
C ILE A 484 -10.42 -1.94 -21.66
N GLU A 485 -9.80 -0.98 -22.33
CA GLU A 485 -9.94 0.45 -22.06
C GLU A 485 -11.38 0.92 -22.38
N SER A 486 -11.92 0.53 -23.55
CA SER A 486 -13.30 0.86 -23.92
C SER A 486 -14.35 0.31 -22.95
N GLU A 487 -14.16 -0.90 -22.39
CA GLU A 487 -15.08 -1.43 -21.36
C GLU A 487 -15.00 -0.63 -20.05
N SER A 488 -13.80 -0.11 -19.71
CA SER A 488 -13.60 0.68 -18.51
C SER A 488 -14.29 2.05 -18.60
N GLU A 489 -14.25 2.70 -19.77
CA GLU A 489 -14.92 3.97 -20.05
C GLU A 489 -16.45 3.83 -19.99
N LEU A 490 -16.99 2.74 -20.55
CA LEU A 490 -18.43 2.47 -20.52
C LEU A 490 -18.97 2.29 -19.09
N LYS A 491 -18.15 1.77 -18.17
CA LYS A 491 -18.52 1.62 -16.75
C LYS A 491 -18.39 2.93 -15.96
N SER A 492 -17.41 3.78 -16.27
CA SER A 492 -17.24 5.07 -15.58
C SER A 492 -18.38 6.05 -15.85
N ASP A 493 -19.00 5.99 -17.02
CA ASP A 493 -20.07 6.91 -17.42
C ASP A 493 -21.43 6.61 -16.75
N GLY A 494 -21.54 5.58 -15.92
CA GLY A 494 -22.80 5.19 -15.25
C GLY A 494 -23.90 4.71 -16.21
N LYS A 495 -23.65 4.72 -17.53
CA LYS A 495 -24.50 4.18 -18.59
C LYS A 495 -24.16 2.71 -18.84
N GLY A 496 -24.22 1.89 -17.79
CA GLY A 496 -24.14 0.45 -17.96
C GLY A 496 -25.28 0.01 -18.90
N PRO A 497 -25.02 -0.70 -20.01
CA PRO A 497 -26.09 -1.24 -20.82
C PRO A 497 -26.90 -2.21 -19.95
N LEU A 498 -28.18 -1.90 -19.75
CA LEU A 498 -29.16 -2.77 -19.10
C LEU A 498 -29.33 -4.01 -19.99
N MET A 499 -28.49 -5.01 -19.80
CA MET A 499 -28.45 -6.24 -20.60
C MET A 499 -29.53 -7.21 -20.12
N LEU A 500 -30.75 -7.01 -20.62
CA LEU A 500 -31.80 -8.02 -20.74
C LEU A 500 -32.13 -8.18 -22.23
N THR A 501 -31.21 -8.76 -23.00
CA THR A 501 -31.56 -9.36 -24.29
C THR A 501 -30.75 -10.64 -24.48
N ASP A 502 -31.42 -11.77 -24.25
CA ASP A 502 -31.08 -13.04 -24.88
C ASP A 502 -31.19 -12.93 -26.41
N GLY A 503 -30.34 -13.66 -27.12
CA GLY A 503 -30.62 -14.09 -28.50
C GLY A 503 -29.83 -13.38 -29.60
N THR A 504 -28.71 -14.01 -29.96
CA THR A 504 -28.32 -14.30 -31.35
C THR A 504 -28.79 -13.31 -32.44
N ASN A 505 -27.94 -12.36 -32.83
CA ASN A 505 -27.86 -12.00 -34.25
C ASN A 505 -26.55 -11.28 -34.62
N SER A 506 -25.68 -12.03 -35.29
CA SER A 506 -24.52 -11.55 -36.02
C SER A 506 -24.95 -10.65 -37.18
N LYS A 507 -24.90 -9.32 -37.01
CA LYS A 507 -24.92 -8.37 -38.13
C LYS A 507 -23.51 -7.92 -38.46
N LYS A 508 -22.96 -8.53 -39.53
CA LYS A 508 -21.83 -8.06 -40.33
C LYS A 508 -22.04 -6.59 -40.70
N ARG A 509 -21.19 -5.71 -40.19
CA ARG A 509 -21.05 -4.34 -40.70
C ARG A 509 -19.95 -4.37 -41.77
N LYS A 510 -20.36 -4.36 -43.03
CA LYS A 510 -19.45 -4.17 -44.18
C LYS A 510 -19.05 -2.69 -44.21
N THR A 511 -17.77 -2.40 -44.05
CA THR A 511 -17.15 -1.16 -44.53
C THR A 511 -16.07 -1.55 -45.52
N SER A 512 -16.41 -1.38 -46.79
CA SER A 512 -15.51 -1.43 -47.93
C SER A 512 -14.60 -0.22 -47.91
N LYS A 513 -13.28 -0.45 -47.85
CA LYS A 513 -12.31 0.47 -48.43
C LYS A 513 -11.08 -0.34 -48.86
N ASP A 514 -10.94 -0.45 -50.18
CA ASP A 514 -9.79 -1.01 -50.86
C ASP A 514 -8.52 -0.25 -50.46
N ILE A 515 -7.52 -0.95 -49.95
CA ILE A 515 -6.13 -0.52 -49.93
C ILE A 515 -5.27 -1.73 -50.26
N GLU A 516 -4.51 -1.55 -51.33
CA GLU A 516 -3.62 -2.50 -51.98
C GLU A 516 -2.56 -3.07 -51.03
N SER A 517 -2.26 -4.34 -51.30
CA SER A 517 -1.17 -5.14 -50.77
C SER A 517 0.20 -4.51 -51.03
N SER A 518 0.99 -4.34 -49.97
CA SER A 518 2.44 -4.41 -50.05
C SER A 518 2.97 -5.27 -48.91
N GLU A 519 3.52 -6.41 -49.28
CA GLU A 519 4.29 -7.30 -48.42
C GLU A 519 5.58 -6.59 -48.00
N SER A 520 5.85 -6.52 -46.70
CA SER A 520 7.20 -6.33 -46.18
C SER A 520 7.33 -7.05 -44.84
N ASP A 521 7.91 -8.25 -44.93
CA ASP A 521 8.49 -8.97 -43.79
C ASP A 521 9.79 -8.26 -43.38
N SER A 522 9.81 -7.66 -42.19
CA SER A 522 11.06 -7.32 -41.50
C SER A 522 10.82 -7.11 -40.00
N ASP A 523 10.69 -8.20 -39.25
CA ASP A 523 10.83 -8.17 -37.78
C ASP A 523 12.33 -8.28 -37.43
N SER A 524 12.99 -7.13 -37.28
CA SER A 524 14.31 -7.01 -36.67
C SER A 524 14.22 -6.17 -35.39
N ASP A 525 13.78 -6.78 -34.29
CA ASP A 525 13.89 -6.19 -32.96
C ASP A 525 15.32 -6.38 -32.42
N SER A 526 16.16 -5.39 -32.70
CA SER A 526 17.49 -5.22 -32.10
C SER A 526 17.37 -4.28 -30.91
N ASP A 527 17.10 -4.82 -29.72
CA ASP A 527 17.21 -4.09 -28.46
C ASP A 527 18.68 -4.01 -28.03
N SER A 528 19.28 -2.84 -28.25
CA SER A 528 20.61 -2.47 -27.72
C SER A 528 20.49 -2.07 -26.25
N ASP A 529 21.11 -2.89 -25.39
CA ASP A 529 21.31 -2.65 -23.96
C ASP A 529 22.36 -1.54 -23.79
N TYR A 530 21.96 -0.34 -23.37
CA TYR A 530 22.87 0.65 -22.82
C TYR A 530 22.82 0.53 -21.30
N GLY A 531 23.96 0.14 -20.73
CA GLY A 531 24.17 0.06 -19.30
C GLY A 531 24.43 1.42 -18.65
N GLU A 532 24.18 1.44 -17.34
CA GLU A 532 25.01 2.06 -16.31
C GLU A 532 24.95 1.19 -15.05
#